data_AF-A0A7S3FJJ7-F1
#
_entry.id   AF-A0A7S3FJJ7-F1
#
_cell.length_a   1.000
_cell.length_b   1.000
_cell.length_c   1.000
_cell.angle_alpha   90.00
_cell.angle_beta   90.00
_cell.angle_gamma   90.00
#
_symmetry.space_group_name_H-M   'P 1'
#
loop_
_entity.id
_entity.type
_entity.pdbx_description
1 polymer ?
#
loop_
_entity_poly.entity_id
_entity_poly.type
_entity_poly.pdbx_seq_one_letter_code
_entity_poly.pdbx_strand_id
1 'polypeptide(L)'
;AEGKHPKPPEIGDPLLPAAIETFSTQQLAEHARRIAEERPTAEGVKGVYWYKEKRKWAAKISYKAKTINLGNSASLADAIERRLLAEKAVAEGKHPKPPEIGD
;
A
#
# COMPACT_ATOMS: atom_id res chain seq x y z
N ALA A 1 1.84 28.25 16.79
CA ALA A 1 1.15 27.91 15.52
C ALA A 1 1.26 26.41 15.34
N GLU A 2 0.39 25.64 15.98
CA GLU A 2 0.39 24.18 15.84
C GLU A 2 -0.47 23.83 14.64
N GLY A 3 0.20 23.24 13.63
CA GLY A 3 -0.43 22.86 12.37
C GLY A 3 -1.59 21.91 12.65
N LYS A 4 -2.79 22.32 12.22
CA LYS A 4 -3.95 21.44 12.17
C LYS A 4 -3.60 20.28 11.25
N HIS A 5 -3.18 19.15 11.82
CA HIS A 5 -2.98 17.93 11.05
C HIS A 5 -4.37 17.54 10.52
N PRO A 6 -4.63 17.60 9.20
CA PRO A 6 -5.92 17.21 8.67
C PRO A 6 -6.18 15.77 9.06
N LYS A 7 -7.43 15.45 9.42
CA LYS A 7 -7.87 14.07 9.62
C LYS A 7 -7.36 13.26 8.41
N PRO A 8 -6.60 12.17 8.60
CA PRO A 8 -6.20 11.32 7.48
C PRO A 8 -7.46 10.97 6.69
N PRO A 9 -7.44 11.03 5.35
CA PRO A 9 -8.56 10.52 4.57
C PRO A 9 -8.90 9.11 5.07
N GLU A 10 -10.18 8.77 5.14
CA GLU A 10 -10.66 7.48 5.63
C GLU A 10 -10.17 6.35 4.69
N ILE A 11 -8.90 5.96 4.85
CA ILE A 11 -8.32 4.76 4.26
C ILE A 11 -8.92 3.61 5.06
N GLY A 12 -9.75 2.80 4.40
CA GLY A 12 -10.34 1.61 5.03
C GLY A 12 -9.23 0.71 5.56
N ASP A 13 -9.09 0.69 6.88
CA ASP A 13 -8.09 -0.02 7.70
C ASP A 13 -6.66 0.02 7.12
N PRO A 14 -5.82 0.99 7.54
CA PRO A 14 -4.44 1.07 7.10
C PRO A 14 -3.69 -0.22 7.48
N LEU A 15 -2.85 -0.71 6.57
CA LEU A 15 -2.01 -1.88 6.84
C LEU A 15 -0.95 -1.61 7.91
N LEU A 16 -0.77 -0.36 8.32
CA LEU A 16 0.29 0.11 9.22
C LEU A 16 -0.16 1.20 10.22
N PRO A 17 0.61 1.41 11.33
CA PRO A 17 0.30 2.41 12.34
C PRO A 17 0.26 3.84 11.76
N ALA A 18 -0.36 4.75 12.52
CA ALA A 18 -0.81 6.10 12.17
C ALA A 18 0.27 7.12 11.69
N ALA A 19 1.43 6.68 11.22
CA ALA A 19 2.54 7.53 10.78
C ALA A 19 3.25 7.02 9.51
N ILE A 20 2.53 6.38 8.58
CA ILE A 20 3.11 5.82 7.35
C ILE A 20 3.88 6.87 6.50
N GLU A 21 3.50 8.14 6.60
CA GLU A 21 4.19 9.27 6.00
C GLU A 21 5.62 9.48 6.50
N THR A 22 5.94 9.01 7.71
CA THR A 22 7.28 9.15 8.31
C THR A 22 8.27 8.09 7.84
N PHE A 23 7.79 6.97 7.29
CA PHE A 23 8.66 5.89 6.81
C PHE A 23 9.29 6.26 5.47
N SER A 24 10.59 5.96 5.33
CA SER A 24 11.28 6.00 4.04
C SER A 24 10.82 4.85 3.13
N THR A 25 11.01 5.00 1.81
CA THR A 25 10.70 3.94 0.84
C THR A 25 11.38 2.62 1.18
N GLN A 26 12.64 2.65 1.65
CA GLN A 26 13.37 1.44 2.05
C GLN A 26 12.73 0.74 3.25
N GLN A 27 12.29 1.50 4.26
CA GLN A 27 11.59 0.94 5.41
C GLN A 27 10.22 0.36 5.02
N LEU A 28 9.52 0.98 4.07
CA LEU A 28 8.27 0.42 3.54
C LEU A 28 8.52 -0.89 2.78
N ALA A 29 9.59 -0.98 1.99
CA ALA A 29 9.98 -2.21 1.31
C ALA A 29 10.34 -3.33 2.29
N GLU A 30 11.13 -3.02 3.34
CA GLU A 30 11.46 -3.98 4.39
C GLU A 30 10.21 -4.45 5.14
N HIS A 31 9.32 -3.52 5.49
CA HIS A 31 8.08 -3.86 6.16
C HIS A 31 7.20 -4.75 5.28
N ALA A 32 7.11 -4.46 3.97
CA ALA A 32 6.37 -5.28 3.02
C ALA A 32 6.91 -6.71 2.93
N ARG A 33 8.25 -6.89 2.95
CA ARG A 33 8.88 -8.22 2.98
C ARG A 33 8.51 -8.97 4.25
N ARG A 34 8.57 -8.33 5.41
CA ARG A 34 8.19 -8.93 6.68
C ARG A 34 6.72 -9.38 6.69
N ILE A 35 5.79 -8.54 6.23
CA ILE A 35 4.37 -8.94 6.11
C ILE A 35 4.23 -10.13 5.16
N ALA A 36 4.92 -10.12 4.02
CA ALA A 36 4.86 -11.22 3.05
C ALA A 36 5.36 -12.54 3.62
N GLU A 37 6.39 -12.51 4.48
CA GLU A 37 6.92 -13.67 5.20
C GLU A 37 5.95 -14.18 6.27
N GLU A 38 5.39 -13.26 7.08
CA GLU A 38 4.43 -13.60 8.13
C GLU A 38 3.07 -14.07 7.56
N ARG A 39 2.70 -13.59 6.36
CA ARG A 39 1.38 -13.77 5.75
C ARG A 39 1.49 -14.11 4.25
N PRO A 40 2.01 -15.29 3.88
CA PRO A 40 2.32 -15.63 2.49
C PRO A 40 1.09 -15.74 1.58
N THR A 41 -0.11 -15.86 2.15
CA THR A 41 -1.39 -15.91 1.41
C THR A 41 -2.03 -14.53 1.26
N ALA A 42 -1.39 -13.46 1.74
CA ALA A 42 -1.96 -12.13 1.90
C ALA A 42 -3.22 -12.09 2.79
N GLU A 43 -3.43 -13.10 3.63
CA GLU A 43 -4.54 -13.11 4.59
C GLU A 43 -4.43 -11.92 5.53
N GLY A 44 -5.54 -11.20 5.73
CA GLY A 44 -5.56 -9.97 6.53
C GLY A 44 -4.83 -8.77 5.90
N VAL A 45 -4.28 -8.89 4.69
CA VAL A 45 -3.67 -7.77 3.95
C VAL A 45 -4.70 -7.17 2.99
N LYS A 46 -5.47 -6.19 3.47
CA LYS A 46 -6.55 -5.58 2.69
C LYS A 46 -6.06 -4.95 1.40
N GLY A 47 -6.70 -5.35 0.29
CA GLY A 47 -6.42 -4.81 -1.04
C GLY A 47 -5.18 -5.38 -1.71
N VAL A 48 -4.57 -6.43 -1.15
CA VAL A 48 -3.59 -7.27 -1.85
C VAL A 48 -4.20 -8.65 -2.05
N TYR A 49 -4.08 -9.21 -3.25
CA TYR A 49 -4.66 -10.52 -3.56
C TYR A 49 -3.93 -11.22 -4.70
N TRP A 50 -3.95 -12.54 -4.71
CA TRP A 50 -3.43 -13.32 -5.84
C TRP A 50 -4.39 -13.25 -7.02
N TYR A 51 -3.93 -12.68 -8.14
CA TYR A 51 -4.72 -12.60 -9.35
C TYR A 51 -4.45 -13.81 -10.25
N LYS A 52 -5.31 -14.83 -10.11
CA LYS A 52 -5.15 -16.16 -10.73
C LYS A 52 -4.96 -16.11 -12.25
N GLU A 53 -5.71 -15.24 -12.94
CA GLU A 53 -5.66 -15.13 -14.41
C GLU A 53 -4.29 -14.70 -14.92
N LYS A 54 -3.66 -13.73 -14.24
CA LYS A 54 -2.32 -13.23 -14.61
C LYS A 54 -1.19 -13.95 -13.88
N ARG A 55 -1.50 -14.81 -12.90
CA ARG A 55 -0.52 -15.44 -12.01
C ARG A 55 0.45 -14.41 -11.40
N LYS A 56 -0.12 -13.30 -10.94
CA LYS A 56 0.61 -12.18 -10.31
C LYS A 56 -0.14 -11.72 -9.06
N TRP A 57 0.59 -11.19 -8.09
CA TRP A 57 -0.01 -10.48 -6.97
C TRP A 57 -0.54 -9.13 -7.44
N ALA A 58 -1.76 -8.78 -7.07
CA ALA A 58 -2.39 -7.50 -7.43
C ALA A 58 -2.61 -6.66 -6.17
N ALA A 59 -2.40 -5.36 -6.31
CA ALA A 59 -2.62 -4.39 -5.24
C ALA A 59 -3.66 -3.34 -5.66
N LYS A 60 -4.54 -2.97 -4.73
CA LYS A 60 -5.54 -1.93 -4.89
C LYS A 60 -5.70 -1.14 -3.61
N ILE A 61 -6.13 0.11 -3.69
CA ILE A 61 -6.47 0.96 -2.54
C ILE A 61 -7.82 1.65 -2.77
N SER A 62 -8.55 1.89 -1.69
CA SER A 62 -9.75 2.73 -1.72
C SER A 62 -9.36 4.18 -1.46
N TYR A 63 -9.67 5.08 -2.39
CA TYR A 63 -9.40 6.50 -2.29
C TYR A 63 -10.59 7.30 -2.81
N LYS A 64 -11.13 8.21 -1.98
CA LYS A 64 -12.30 9.05 -2.31
C LYS A 64 -13.47 8.24 -2.89
N ALA A 65 -13.85 7.17 -2.18
CA ALA A 65 -14.90 6.22 -2.58
C ALA A 65 -14.68 5.49 -3.93
N LYS A 66 -13.48 5.60 -4.53
CA LYS A 66 -13.09 4.87 -5.74
C LYS A 66 -12.00 3.87 -5.41
N THR A 67 -12.06 2.70 -6.04
CA THR A 67 -10.96 1.73 -6.00
C THR A 67 -9.92 2.08 -7.05
N ILE A 68 -8.70 2.33 -6.63
CA ILE A 68 -7.55 2.58 -7.50
C ILE A 68 -6.73 1.30 -7.60
N ASN A 69 -6.46 0.85 -8.81
CA ASN A 69 -5.57 -0.27 -9.08
C ASN A 69 -4.12 0.21 -9.04
N LEU A 70 -3.29 -0.44 -8.23
CA LEU A 70 -1.88 -0.10 -8.01
C LEU A 70 -0.93 -0.96 -8.86
N GLY A 71 -1.47 -1.91 -9.61
CA GLY A 71 -0.74 -2.76 -10.54
C GLY A 71 -0.60 -4.21 -10.06
N ASN A 72 0.14 -4.97 -10.86
CA ASN A 72 0.43 -6.38 -10.64
C ASN A 72 1.94 -6.56 -10.42
N SER A 73 2.33 -7.42 -9.48
CA SER A 73 3.73 -7.75 -9.19
C SER A 73 3.96 -9.27 -9.21
N ALA A 74 5.21 -9.68 -9.46
CA ALA A 74 5.59 -11.09 -9.37
C ALA A 74 5.61 -11.58 -7.91
N SER A 75 6.05 -10.73 -6.98
CA SER A 75 6.14 -11.07 -5.56
C SER A 75 5.00 -10.45 -4.73
N LEU A 76 4.67 -11.12 -3.62
CA LEU A 76 3.73 -10.59 -2.64
C LEU A 76 4.28 -9.32 -1.99
N ALA A 77 5.56 -9.32 -1.64
CA ALA A 77 6.24 -8.18 -1.03
C ALA A 77 6.10 -6.91 -1.90
N ASP A 78 6.34 -7.00 -3.20
CA ASP A 78 6.21 -5.84 -4.10
C ASP A 78 4.76 -5.35 -4.18
N ALA A 79 3.77 -6.25 -4.14
CA ALA A 79 2.36 -5.86 -4.14
C ALA A 79 1.97 -5.16 -2.83
N ILE A 80 2.49 -5.63 -1.69
CA ILE A 80 2.31 -4.97 -0.39
C ILE A 80 3.01 -3.61 -0.38
N GLU A 81 4.26 -3.53 -0.85
CA GLU A 81 5.02 -2.29 -0.95
C GLU A 81 4.28 -1.25 -1.79
N ARG A 82 3.75 -1.63 -2.97
CA ARG A 82 2.93 -0.75 -3.80
C ARG A 82 1.73 -0.18 -3.03
N ARG A 83 1.08 -1.01 -2.20
CA ARG A 83 -0.03 -0.57 -1.35
C ARG A 83 0.44 0.40 -0.26
N LEU A 84 1.55 0.12 0.41
CA LEU A 84 2.12 1.01 1.43
C LEU A 84 2.55 2.36 0.86
N LEU A 85 3.16 2.38 -0.33
CA LEU A 85 3.53 3.61 -1.03
C LEU A 85 2.30 4.43 -1.44
N ALA A 86 1.21 3.77 -1.83
CA ALA A 86 -0.05 4.43 -2.10
C ALA A 86 -0.68 5.04 -0.84
N GLU A 87 -0.63 4.32 0.30
CA GLU A 87 -1.09 4.84 1.59
C GLU A 87 -0.26 6.03 2.06
N LYS A 88 1.07 5.98 1.91
CA LYS A 88 1.97 7.12 2.15
C LYS A 88 1.61 8.33 1.28
N ALA A 89 1.43 8.13 -0.02
CA ALA A 89 1.05 9.22 -0.93
C ALA A 89 -0.27 9.88 -0.48
N VAL A 90 -1.25 9.07 -0.07
CA VAL A 90 -2.54 9.55 0.42
C VAL A 90 -2.39 10.32 1.75
N ALA A 91 -1.57 9.83 2.67
CA ALA A 91 -1.25 10.53 3.93
C ALA A 91 -0.56 11.89 3.68
N GLU A 92 0.29 11.97 2.66
CA GLU A 92 0.92 13.21 2.19
C GLU A 92 -0.05 14.14 1.41
N GLY A 93 -1.33 13.79 1.30
CA GLY A 93 -2.33 14.55 0.55
C GLY A 93 -2.22 14.43 -0.97
N LYS A 94 -1.41 13.49 -1.47
CA LYS A 94 -1.20 13.21 -2.90
C LYS A 94 -2.19 12.17 -3.40
N HIS A 95 -2.28 12.06 -4.73
CA HIS A 95 -3.01 10.96 -5.35
C HIS A 95 -2.24 9.64 -5.15
N PRO A 96 -2.89 8.51 -4.81
CA PRO A 96 -2.26 7.19 -4.75
C PRO A 96 -1.96 6.70 -6.16
N LYS A 97 -0.98 7.33 -6.82
CA LYS A 97 -0.44 6.84 -8.08
C LYS A 97 0.66 5.85 -7.72
N PRO A 98 0.61 4.60 -8.19
CA PRO A 98 1.72 3.69 -7.98
C PRO A 98 2.97 4.30 -8.61
N PRO A 99 4.14 4.26 -7.94
CA PRO A 99 5.40 4.59 -8.58
C PRO A 99 5.64 3.61 -9.74
N GLU A 100 6.27 4.10 -10.80
CA GLU A 100 6.82 3.25 -11.87
C GLU A 100 8.00 2.48 -11.29
N ILE A 101 7.71 1.41 -10.55
CA ILE A 101 8.70 0.39 -10.20
C ILE A 101 8.94 -0.34 -11.51
N GLY A 102 10.09 -0.06 -12.15
CA GLY A 102 10.49 -0.71 -13.40
C GLY A 102 10.42 -2.24 -13.26
N ASP A 103 9.83 -2.89 -14.28
CA ASP A 103 9.74 -4.36 -14.41
C ASP A 103 11.12 -5.04 -14.35
#